data_AF-A0A662W7B8-F1
#
_entry.id   AF-A0A662W7B8-F1
#
_cell.length_a   1.000
_cell.length_b   1.000
_cell.length_c   1.000
_cell.angle_alpha   90.00
_cell.angle_beta   90.00
_cell.angle_gamma   90.00
#
_symmetry.space_group_name_H-M   'P 1'
#
loop_
_entity.id
_entity.type
_entity.pdbx_description
1 polymer ?
#
loop_
_entity_poly.entity_id
_entity_poly.type
_entity_poly.pdbx_seq_one_letter_code
_entity_poly.pdbx_strand_id
1 'polypeptide(L)'
;AFKLIQINKRFNLIKSGYKVLDLGASPGGWSQVAANIGAEVIAIDINPMPPIEGITFIKGDITQQETVKAVKDLQIEFDAVISDASPKLTGKWTIDHLLSIDIAKASFNFAKLFLRRGGNFLVKVFQGEEIQSFYREVAPKFRFKKFHSPQASRKRSAEIYFVGKGFRR
;
A
#
# COMPACT_ATOMS: atom_id res chain seq x y z
N ALA A 1 -8.82 7.54 3.16
CA ALA A 1 -10.08 6.88 3.56
C ALA A 1 -11.01 6.57 2.38
N PHE A 2 -11.71 7.56 1.78
CA PHE A 2 -12.74 7.30 0.77
C PHE A 2 -12.26 6.53 -0.48
N LYS A 3 -11.02 6.79 -0.94
CA LYS A 3 -10.41 6.07 -2.08
C LYS A 3 -10.32 4.57 -1.81
N LEU A 4 -9.85 4.15 -0.63
CA LEU A 4 -9.75 2.74 -0.26
C LEU A 4 -11.12 2.06 -0.26
N ILE A 5 -12.17 2.72 0.23
CA ILE A 5 -13.54 2.19 0.19
C ILE A 5 -13.98 1.92 -1.26
N GLN A 6 -13.78 2.88 -2.16
CA GLN A 6 -14.15 2.73 -3.57
C GLN A 6 -13.34 1.63 -4.28
N ILE A 7 -12.03 1.60 -4.05
CA ILE A 7 -11.14 0.58 -4.58
C ILE A 7 -11.55 -0.79 -4.05
N ASN A 8 -11.82 -0.92 -2.75
CA ASN A 8 -12.21 -2.19 -2.16
C ASN A 8 -13.59 -2.66 -2.66
N LYS A 9 -14.57 -1.75 -2.82
CA LYS A 9 -15.86 -2.07 -3.43
C LYS A 9 -15.71 -2.64 -4.84
N ARG A 10 -14.74 -2.14 -5.62
CA ARG A 10 -14.49 -2.57 -7.00
C ARG A 10 -13.68 -3.87 -7.09
N PHE A 11 -12.65 -4.00 -6.27
CA PHE A 11 -11.65 -5.06 -6.43
C PHE A 11 -11.67 -6.11 -5.31
N ASN A 12 -12.39 -5.88 -4.22
CA ASN A 12 -12.53 -6.82 -3.10
C ASN A 12 -11.15 -7.31 -2.59
N LEU A 13 -10.32 -6.35 -2.16
CA LEU A 13 -8.93 -6.55 -1.73
C LEU A 13 -8.83 -6.91 -0.25
N ILE A 14 -9.74 -6.36 0.56
CA ILE A 14 -9.83 -6.51 2.01
C ILE A 14 -11.21 -7.07 2.35
N LYS A 15 -11.24 -8.06 3.23
CA LYS A 15 -12.45 -8.68 3.77
C LYS A 15 -12.36 -8.77 5.28
N SER A 16 -13.50 -8.99 5.94
CA SER A 16 -13.51 -9.33 7.36
C SER A 16 -12.65 -10.57 7.63
N GLY A 17 -11.89 -10.54 8.73
CA GLY A 17 -10.92 -11.56 9.13
C GLY A 17 -9.59 -11.52 8.38
N TYR A 18 -9.37 -10.57 7.46
CA TYR A 18 -8.07 -10.44 6.80
C TYR A 18 -7.05 -9.80 7.72
N LYS A 19 -5.80 -10.24 7.62
CA LYS A 19 -4.64 -9.55 8.18
C LYS A 19 -4.11 -8.55 7.15
N VAL A 20 -4.15 -7.28 7.49
CA VAL A 20 -3.80 -6.17 6.60
C VAL A 20 -2.59 -5.43 7.13
N LEU A 21 -1.61 -5.22 6.24
CA LEU A 21 -0.46 -4.37 6.50
C LEU A 21 -0.63 -3.04 5.76
N ASP A 22 -0.75 -1.94 6.49
CA ASP A 22 -0.86 -0.58 5.94
C ASP A 22 0.50 0.13 6.02
N LEU A 23 1.11 0.44 4.87
CA LEU A 23 2.43 1.06 4.77
C LEU A 23 2.30 2.55 4.43
N GLY A 24 3.04 3.40 5.16
CA GLY A 24 2.86 4.85 5.08
C GLY A 24 1.48 5.27 5.59
N ALA A 25 1.10 4.67 6.72
CA ALA A 25 -0.26 4.70 7.23
C ALA A 25 -0.68 6.03 7.86
N SER A 26 0.25 6.88 8.33
CA SER A 26 -0.09 8.11 9.05
C SER A 26 -0.88 9.07 8.14
N PRO A 27 -2.02 9.64 8.59
CA PRO A 27 -2.54 9.69 9.98
C PRO A 27 -3.50 8.55 10.39
N GLY A 28 -3.62 7.48 9.60
CA GLY A 28 -4.37 6.25 9.95
C GLY A 28 -5.69 6.06 9.23
N GLY A 29 -6.00 6.91 8.24
CA GLY A 29 -7.30 6.90 7.56
C GLY A 29 -7.55 5.69 6.65
N TRP A 30 -6.51 4.96 6.23
CA TRP A 30 -6.66 3.68 5.52
C TRP A 30 -6.74 2.52 6.52
N SER A 31 -5.92 2.54 7.57
CA SER A 31 -6.00 1.64 8.71
C SER A 31 -7.41 1.58 9.31
N GLN A 32 -8.04 2.72 9.58
CA GLN A 32 -9.42 2.78 10.10
C GLN A 32 -10.43 2.14 9.15
N VAL A 33 -10.30 2.39 7.84
CA VAL A 33 -11.21 1.80 6.85
C VAL A 33 -11.05 0.27 6.81
N ALA A 34 -9.81 -0.23 6.86
CA ALA A 34 -9.56 -1.67 6.90
C ALA A 34 -10.12 -2.30 8.19
N ALA A 35 -9.89 -1.67 9.35
CA ALA A 35 -10.43 -2.12 10.63
C ALA A 35 -11.97 -2.14 10.63
N ASN A 36 -12.62 -1.11 10.07
CA ASN A 36 -14.09 -1.05 9.94
C ASN A 36 -14.67 -2.11 9.00
N ILE A 37 -13.89 -2.65 8.06
CA ILE A 37 -14.27 -3.82 7.25
C ILE A 37 -14.19 -5.13 8.07
N GLY A 38 -13.58 -5.08 9.26
CA GLY A 38 -13.34 -6.19 10.16
C GLY A 38 -12.00 -6.88 9.92
N ALA A 39 -11.01 -6.18 9.38
CA ALA A 39 -9.64 -6.69 9.24
C ALA A 39 -8.81 -6.42 10.50
N GLU A 40 -7.86 -7.31 10.80
CA GLU A 40 -6.78 -7.07 11.76
C GLU A 40 -5.70 -6.23 11.08
N VAL A 41 -5.38 -5.05 11.63
CA VAL A 41 -4.50 -4.09 10.95
C VAL A 41 -3.20 -3.89 11.72
N ILE A 42 -2.09 -4.06 11.00
CA ILE A 42 -0.77 -3.58 11.41
C ILE A 42 -0.40 -2.40 10.50
N ALA A 43 -0.14 -1.26 11.10
CA ALA A 43 0.16 -0.01 10.41
C ALA A 43 1.63 0.37 10.64
N ILE A 44 2.32 0.80 9.57
CA ILE A 44 3.72 1.22 9.61
C ILE A 44 3.87 2.60 9.00
N ASP A 45 4.52 3.52 9.72
CA ASP A 45 4.90 4.82 9.20
C ASP A 45 6.14 5.36 9.91
N ILE A 46 6.90 6.22 9.24
CA ILE A 46 8.01 6.97 9.83
C ILE A 46 7.51 8.06 10.79
N ASN A 47 6.34 8.61 10.49
CA ASN A 47 5.66 9.63 11.28
C ASN A 47 4.80 8.98 12.34
N PRO A 48 4.63 9.61 13.52
CA PRO A 48 3.68 9.12 14.51
C PRO A 48 2.26 9.11 13.96
N MET A 49 1.42 8.25 14.53
CA MET A 49 -0.01 8.13 14.24
C MET A 49 -0.78 8.16 15.56
N PRO A 50 -1.95 8.81 15.65
CA PRO A 50 -2.81 8.68 16.81
C PRO A 50 -3.15 7.22 17.08
N PRO A 51 -3.26 6.79 18.37
CA PRO A 51 -3.71 5.44 18.68
C PRO A 51 -5.13 5.25 18.16
N ILE A 52 -5.35 4.14 17.45
CA ILE A 52 -6.66 3.75 16.92
C ILE A 52 -6.94 2.37 17.47
N GLU A 53 -8.11 2.19 18.09
CA GLU A 53 -8.51 0.92 18.69
C GLU A 53 -8.49 -0.22 17.65
N GLY A 54 -7.96 -1.38 18.06
CA GLY A 54 -7.84 -2.55 17.18
C GLY A 54 -6.75 -2.47 16.12
N ILE A 55 -5.89 -1.45 16.15
CA ILE A 55 -4.79 -1.27 15.19
C ILE A 55 -3.45 -1.28 15.91
N THR A 56 -2.56 -2.20 15.52
CA THR A 56 -1.17 -2.20 15.97
C THR A 56 -0.36 -1.23 15.12
N PHE A 57 0.31 -0.26 15.75
CA PHE A 57 1.17 0.69 15.05
C PHE A 57 2.65 0.42 15.33
N ILE A 58 3.46 0.38 14.27
CA ILE A 58 4.91 0.29 14.32
C ILE A 58 5.47 1.56 13.69
N LYS A 59 6.18 2.36 14.48
CA LYS A 59 6.93 3.50 13.95
C LYS A 59 8.21 2.98 13.30
N GLY A 60 8.35 3.13 11.99
CA GLY A 60 9.50 2.59 11.27
C GLY A 60 9.53 2.97 9.79
N ASP A 61 10.72 2.93 9.22
CA ASP A 61 10.93 3.07 7.78
C ASP A 61 10.99 1.68 7.14
N ILE A 62 10.13 1.42 6.16
CA ILE A 62 10.01 0.14 5.45
C ILE A 62 11.27 -0.25 4.66
N THR A 63 12.21 0.67 4.46
CA THR A 63 13.50 0.41 3.82
C THR A 63 14.57 -0.08 4.80
N GLN A 64 14.33 0.06 6.11
CA GLN A 64 15.30 -0.26 7.16
C GLN A 64 15.12 -1.69 7.69
N GLN A 65 16.22 -2.35 8.02
CA GLN A 65 16.21 -3.76 8.46
C GLN A 65 15.52 -3.95 9.80
N GLU A 66 15.57 -2.96 10.67
CA GLU A 66 14.95 -2.96 11.99
C GLU A 66 13.43 -3.06 11.87
N THR A 67 12.84 -2.32 10.92
CA THR A 67 11.39 -2.39 10.63
C THR A 67 11.03 -3.76 10.06
N VAL A 68 11.83 -4.29 9.14
CA VAL A 68 11.64 -5.64 8.61
C VAL A 68 11.68 -6.68 9.72
N LYS A 69 12.65 -6.57 10.64
CA LYS A 69 12.80 -7.46 11.79
C LYS A 69 11.59 -7.38 12.71
N ALA A 70 11.16 -6.16 13.07
CA ALA A 70 9.99 -5.95 13.93
C ALA A 70 8.72 -6.61 13.38
N VAL A 71 8.50 -6.58 12.06
CA VAL A 71 7.35 -7.27 11.44
C VAL A 71 7.57 -8.78 11.34
N LYS A 72 8.80 -9.25 11.08
CA LYS A 72 9.12 -10.69 11.07
C LYS A 72 8.91 -11.34 12.43
N ASP A 73 9.22 -10.63 13.51
CA ASP A 73 9.07 -11.12 14.89
C ASP A 73 7.60 -11.36 15.27
N LEU A 74 6.65 -10.78 14.52
CA LEU A 74 5.22 -11.07 14.67
C LEU A 74 4.85 -12.47 14.14
N GLN A 75 5.68 -13.08 13.29
CA GLN A 75 5.46 -14.39 12.67
C GLN A 75 4.12 -14.51 11.93
N ILE A 76 3.69 -13.41 11.29
CA ILE A 76 2.42 -13.29 10.56
C ILE A 76 2.69 -13.16 9.05
N GLU A 77 1.88 -13.85 8.25
CA GLU A 77 1.69 -13.50 6.84
C GLU A 77 0.40 -12.69 6.65
N PHE A 78 0.41 -11.79 5.67
CA PHE A 78 -0.70 -10.86 5.43
C PHE A 78 -1.52 -11.24 4.20
N ASP A 79 -2.84 -11.13 4.33
CA ASP A 79 -3.80 -11.28 3.24
C ASP A 79 -3.73 -10.11 2.26
N ALA A 80 -3.46 -8.92 2.76
CA ALA A 80 -3.29 -7.73 1.95
C ALA A 80 -2.22 -6.79 2.50
N VAL A 81 -1.44 -6.19 1.59
CA VAL A 81 -0.57 -5.06 1.87
C VAL A 81 -1.10 -3.86 1.07
N ILE A 82 -1.32 -2.74 1.75
CA ILE A 82 -1.85 -1.52 1.17
C ILE A 82 -0.91 -0.34 1.45
N SER A 83 -0.85 0.63 0.54
CA SER A 83 -0.05 1.84 0.72
C SER A 83 -0.65 3.02 -0.03
N ASP A 84 -0.99 4.07 0.71
CA ASP A 84 -1.37 5.40 0.18
C ASP A 84 -0.26 6.42 0.45
N ALA A 85 0.98 5.97 0.60
CA ALA A 85 2.13 6.83 0.81
C ALA A 85 2.35 7.76 -0.40
N SER A 86 2.72 9.01 -0.13
CA SER A 86 3.12 9.98 -1.15
C SER A 86 4.45 10.62 -0.75
N PRO A 87 5.31 10.97 -1.72
CA PRO A 87 6.50 11.74 -1.43
C PRO A 87 6.13 13.17 -1.00
N LYS A 88 7.08 13.85 -0.35
CA LYS A 88 6.98 15.30 -0.18
C LYS A 88 7.04 15.95 -1.57
N LEU A 89 5.93 16.59 -1.98
CA LEU A 89 5.82 17.18 -3.31
C LEU A 89 6.79 18.36 -3.46
N THR A 90 7.55 18.31 -4.55
CA THR A 90 8.48 19.36 -4.97
C THR A 90 7.83 20.40 -5.88
N GLY A 91 6.66 20.06 -6.45
CA GLY A 91 5.98 20.87 -7.46
C GLY A 91 6.49 20.63 -8.88
N LYS A 92 7.54 19.81 -9.05
CA LYS A 92 8.06 19.36 -10.34
C LYS A 92 7.54 17.96 -10.63
N TRP A 93 6.57 17.86 -11.54
CA TRP A 93 5.85 16.62 -11.84
C TRP A 93 6.76 15.41 -12.09
N THR A 94 7.79 15.58 -12.92
CA THR A 94 8.74 14.49 -13.23
C THR A 94 9.45 13.97 -11.98
N ILE A 95 9.88 14.85 -11.08
CA ILE A 95 10.56 14.46 -9.84
C ILE A 95 9.56 13.79 -8.88
N ASP A 96 8.38 14.39 -8.72
CA ASP A 96 7.32 13.86 -7.85
C ASP A 96 6.87 12.47 -8.33
N HIS A 97 6.82 12.25 -9.64
CA HIS A 97 6.56 10.95 -10.25
C HIS A 97 7.65 9.92 -9.89
N LEU A 98 8.93 10.24 -10.11
CA LEU A 98 10.03 9.32 -9.82
C LEU A 98 10.07 8.93 -8.33
N LEU A 99 9.93 9.91 -7.43
CA LEU A 99 9.86 9.65 -5.99
C LEU A 99 8.66 8.77 -5.61
N SER A 100 7.52 8.95 -6.28
CA SER A 100 6.35 8.09 -6.07
C SER A 100 6.61 6.65 -6.54
N ILE A 101 7.38 6.45 -7.61
CA ILE A 101 7.80 5.11 -8.07
C ILE A 101 8.74 4.47 -7.06
N ASP A 102 9.68 5.22 -6.49
CA ASP A 102 10.61 4.70 -5.48
C ASP A 102 9.88 4.21 -4.22
N ILE A 103 8.93 5.01 -3.71
CA ILE A 103 8.06 4.61 -2.60
C ILE A 103 7.26 3.35 -2.94
N ALA A 104 6.73 3.26 -4.16
CA ALA A 104 5.95 2.09 -4.58
C ALA A 104 6.81 0.83 -4.71
N LYS A 105 8.05 0.95 -5.21
CA LYS A 105 9.03 -0.14 -5.26
C LYS A 105 9.44 -0.59 -3.86
N ALA A 106 9.72 0.35 -2.95
CA ALA A 106 10.01 0.04 -1.54
C ALA A 106 8.83 -0.71 -0.89
N SER A 107 7.61 -0.23 -1.10
CA SER A 107 6.38 -0.87 -0.61
C SER A 107 6.22 -2.28 -1.16
N PHE A 108 6.50 -2.50 -2.45
CA PHE A 108 6.44 -3.83 -3.05
C PHE A 108 7.55 -4.76 -2.53
N ASN A 109 8.77 -4.26 -2.37
CA ASN A 109 9.88 -5.02 -1.81
C ASN A 109 9.57 -5.49 -0.38
N PHE A 110 8.99 -4.61 0.43
CA PHE A 110 8.51 -4.97 1.76
C PHE A 110 7.37 -5.99 1.68
N ALA A 111 6.36 -5.75 0.83
CA ALA A 111 5.22 -6.65 0.66
C ALA A 111 5.65 -8.07 0.30
N LYS A 112 6.63 -8.26 -0.59
CA LYS A 112 7.13 -9.60 -1.00
C LYS A 112 7.56 -10.47 0.17
N LEU A 113 8.05 -9.86 1.25
CA LEU A 113 8.54 -10.58 2.44
C LEU A 113 7.40 -11.12 3.31
N PHE A 114 6.26 -10.43 3.32
CA PHE A 114 5.19 -10.66 4.30
C PHE A 114 3.85 -11.08 3.69
N LEU A 115 3.68 -10.91 2.38
CA LEU A 115 2.44 -11.31 1.72
C LEU A 115 2.37 -12.84 1.61
N ARG A 116 1.23 -13.41 2.01
CA ARG A 116 0.98 -14.84 1.78
C ARG A 116 0.78 -15.14 0.30
N ARG A 117 0.92 -16.41 -0.07
CA ARG A 117 0.50 -16.88 -1.40
C ARG A 117 -1.00 -16.59 -1.59
N GLY A 118 -1.34 -15.99 -2.73
CA GLY A 118 -2.71 -15.58 -3.03
C GLY A 118 -3.14 -14.23 -2.45
N GLY A 119 -2.28 -13.55 -1.68
CA GLY A 119 -2.58 -12.23 -1.10
C GLY A 119 -2.72 -11.11 -2.13
N ASN A 120 -3.15 -9.94 -1.65
CA ASN A 120 -3.44 -8.76 -2.45
C ASN A 120 -2.48 -7.60 -2.15
N PHE A 121 -2.17 -6.80 -3.15
CA PHE A 121 -1.31 -5.62 -3.02
C PHE A 121 -1.98 -4.41 -3.65
N LEU A 122 -1.97 -3.30 -2.93
CA LEU A 122 -2.48 -2.01 -3.40
C LEU A 122 -1.45 -0.93 -3.10
N VAL A 123 -1.02 -0.18 -4.11
CA VAL A 123 -0.08 0.93 -3.89
C VAL A 123 -0.39 2.10 -4.79
N LYS A 124 -0.30 3.31 -4.24
CA LYS A 124 -0.39 4.55 -4.99
C LYS A 124 0.88 4.79 -5.81
N VAL A 125 0.70 5.25 -7.04
CA VAL A 125 1.75 5.79 -7.90
C VAL A 125 1.24 7.05 -8.61
N PHE A 126 2.14 7.96 -8.96
CA PHE A 126 1.81 9.09 -9.82
C PHE A 126 2.07 8.77 -11.29
N GLN A 127 1.25 9.34 -12.17
CA GLN A 127 1.36 9.12 -13.61
C GLN A 127 2.68 9.64 -14.19
N GLY A 128 3.36 8.85 -15.02
CA GLY A 128 4.59 9.29 -15.66
C GLY A 128 5.30 8.15 -16.38
N GLU A 129 6.48 8.47 -16.89
CA GLU A 129 7.24 7.64 -17.83
C GLU A 129 7.66 6.28 -17.22
N GLU A 130 7.98 6.24 -15.93
CA GLU A 130 8.46 5.02 -15.26
C GLU A 130 7.35 4.04 -14.83
N ILE A 131 6.07 4.38 -15.04
CA ILE A 131 4.96 3.48 -14.67
C ILE A 131 5.06 2.13 -15.36
N GLN A 132 5.42 2.11 -16.65
CA GLN A 132 5.46 0.86 -17.40
C GLN A 132 6.63 -0.02 -16.93
N SER A 133 7.73 0.60 -16.53
CA SER A 133 8.87 -0.07 -15.92
C SER A 133 8.47 -0.73 -14.60
N PHE A 134 7.86 0.05 -13.69
CA PHE A 134 7.30 -0.46 -12.43
C PHE A 134 6.28 -1.58 -12.65
N TYR A 135 5.37 -1.44 -13.61
CA TYR A 135 4.38 -2.47 -13.91
C TYR A 135 5.03 -3.77 -14.37
N ARG A 136 6.03 -3.71 -15.25
CA ARG A 136 6.76 -4.91 -15.73
C ARG A 136 7.47 -5.64 -14.59
N GLU A 137 7.95 -4.92 -13.58
CA GLU A 137 8.59 -5.50 -12.41
C GLU A 137 7.57 -6.20 -11.48
N VAL A 138 6.43 -5.55 -11.21
CA VAL A 138 5.47 -5.99 -10.18
C VAL A 138 4.42 -6.96 -10.73
N ALA A 139 3.89 -6.72 -11.92
CA ALA A 139 2.78 -7.45 -12.50
C ALA A 139 2.98 -8.98 -12.63
N PRO A 140 4.18 -9.50 -12.96
CA PRO A 140 4.40 -10.95 -13.06
C PRO A 140 4.13 -11.69 -11.74
N LYS A 141 4.27 -11.01 -10.59
CA LYS A 141 4.03 -11.59 -9.27
C LYS A 141 2.55 -11.69 -8.88
N PHE A 142 1.60 -11.27 -9.73
CA PHE A 142 0.17 -11.35 -9.43
C PHE A 142 -0.64 -12.02 -10.56
N ARG A 143 -1.68 -12.76 -10.18
CA ARG A 143 -2.64 -13.37 -11.12
C ARG A 143 -3.45 -12.30 -11.84
N PHE A 144 -4.00 -11.35 -11.08
CA PHE A 144 -4.71 -10.20 -11.59
C PHE A 144 -3.88 -8.95 -11.30
N LYS A 145 -3.71 -8.10 -12.31
CA LYS A 145 -3.01 -6.82 -12.20
C LYS A 145 -3.74 -5.75 -12.99
N LYS A 146 -3.89 -4.56 -12.41
CA LYS A 146 -4.54 -3.44 -13.08
C LYS A 146 -4.13 -2.12 -12.43
N PHE A 147 -3.89 -1.09 -13.25
CA PHE A 147 -3.92 0.28 -12.76
C PHE A 147 -5.35 0.79 -12.66
N HIS A 148 -5.64 1.51 -11.58
CA HIS A 148 -6.94 2.10 -11.33
C HIS A 148 -6.81 3.56 -10.92
N SER A 149 -7.43 4.44 -11.69
CA SER A 149 -7.61 5.86 -11.36
C SER A 149 -8.94 6.04 -10.63
N PRO A 150 -8.97 6.62 -9.42
CA PRO A 150 -10.22 6.99 -8.75
C PRO A 150 -10.95 8.08 -9.54
N GLN A 151 -12.29 8.01 -9.63
CA GLN A 151 -13.09 9.02 -10.34
C GLN A 151 -12.98 10.44 -9.74
N ALA A 152 -12.53 10.56 -8.49
CA ALA A 152 -12.47 11.83 -7.75
C ALA A 152 -11.15 12.61 -7.93
N SER A 153 -10.25 12.20 -8.83
CA SER A 153 -9.00 12.93 -9.04
C SER A 153 -9.27 14.27 -9.75
N ARG A 154 -9.30 15.37 -8.97
CA ARG A 154 -9.28 16.74 -9.51
C ARG A 154 -8.16 16.85 -10.54
N LYS A 155 -8.36 17.65 -11.60
CA LYS A 155 -7.52 17.89 -12.79
C LYS A 155 -6.00 18.14 -12.58
N ARG A 156 -5.48 18.09 -11.35
CA ARG A 156 -4.05 18.25 -10.97
C ARG A 156 -3.41 17.04 -10.31
N SER A 157 -4.14 16.00 -9.92
CA SER A 157 -3.55 14.80 -9.31
C SER A 157 -3.71 13.61 -10.23
N ALA A 158 -2.71 13.33 -11.07
CA ALA A 158 -2.65 12.09 -11.84
C ALA A 158 -2.19 10.91 -10.96
N GLU A 159 -2.81 10.78 -9.78
CA GLU A 159 -2.63 9.61 -8.93
C GLU A 159 -3.39 8.42 -9.50
N ILE A 160 -2.73 7.27 -9.52
CA ILE A 160 -3.33 6.01 -9.89
C ILE A 160 -2.87 4.95 -8.88
N TYR A 161 -3.60 3.84 -8.83
CA TYR A 161 -3.29 2.75 -7.92
C TYR A 161 -2.96 1.50 -8.70
N PHE A 162 -1.82 0.87 -8.40
CA PHE A 162 -1.57 -0.50 -8.85
C PHE A 162 -2.34 -1.46 -7.95
N VAL A 163 -3.18 -2.28 -8.57
CA VAL A 163 -3.96 -3.33 -7.92
C VAL A 163 -3.43 -4.68 -8.35
N GLY A 164 -2.77 -5.40 -7.44
CA GLY A 164 -2.32 -6.78 -7.61
C GLY A 164 -3.16 -7.74 -6.77
N LYS A 165 -3.67 -8.81 -7.36
CA LYS A 165 -4.37 -9.88 -6.62
C LYS A 165 -3.82 -11.26 -6.95
N GLY A 166 -3.84 -12.12 -5.94
CA GLY A 166 -3.39 -13.50 -6.10
C GLY A 166 -1.88 -13.56 -6.27
N PHE A 167 -1.14 -13.09 -5.26
CA PHE A 167 0.32 -13.08 -5.26
C PHE A 167 0.92 -14.48 -5.49
N ARG A 168 1.94 -14.52 -6.34
CA ARG A 168 2.72 -15.69 -6.73
C ARG A 168 4.13 -15.45 -6.20
N ARG A 169 4.58 -16.29 -5.27
CA ARG A 169 5.98 -16.30 -4.83
C ARG A 169 6.88 -16.64 -6.02
#